data_AF-A0A495QBB6-F1
#
_entry.id   AF-A0A495QBB6-F1
#
_cell.length_a   1.000
_cell.length_b   1.000
_cell.length_c   1.000
_cell.angle_alpha   90.00
_cell.angle_beta   90.00
_cell.angle_gamma   90.00
#
_symmetry.space_group_name_H-M   'P 1'
#
loop_
_entity.id
_entity.type
_entity.pdbx_description
1 polymer ?
#
loop_
_entity_poly.entity_id
_entity_poly.type
_entity_poly.pdbx_seq_one_letter_code
_entity_poly.pdbx_strand_id
1 'polypeptide(L)'
;MLVLIRHLPRDSALVRALHGEEADWGAVEHLLAAVVDHLAIGNWLFTSAHSDSEPPRPEPVPRPGEAREEETAANPSPQELAAFFGGL
;
A
#
# COMPACT_ATOMS: atom_id res chain seq x y z
N MET A 1 -33.44 -12.12 -0.90
CA MET A 1 -32.45 -11.24 -0.25
C MET A 1 -31.05 -11.83 -0.12
N LEU A 2 -30.88 -13.14 0.16
CA LEU A 2 -29.54 -13.75 0.32
C LEU A 2 -28.61 -13.62 -0.91
N VAL A 3 -29.18 -13.56 -2.12
CA VAL A 3 -28.43 -13.40 -3.38
C VAL A 3 -27.68 -12.08 -3.44
N LEU A 4 -28.29 -10.98 -2.98
CA LEU A 4 -27.65 -9.65 -2.99
C LEU A 4 -26.46 -9.60 -2.03
N ILE A 5 -26.56 -10.29 -0.89
CA ILE A 5 -25.47 -10.37 0.10
C ILE A 5 -24.30 -11.21 -0.44
N ARG A 6 -24.57 -12.30 -1.18
CA ARG A 6 -23.52 -13.14 -1.77
C ARG A 6 -22.81 -12.51 -2.97
N HIS A 7 -23.41 -11.51 -3.60
CA HIS A 7 -22.88 -10.87 -4.81
C HIS A 7 -22.58 -9.40 -4.57
N LEU A 8 -22.36 -9.04 -3.31
CA LEU A 8 -21.96 -7.69 -2.96
C LEU A 8 -20.62 -7.36 -3.64
N PRO A 9 -20.48 -6.15 -4.20
CA PRO A 9 -19.21 -5.68 -4.73
C PRO A 9 -18.09 -5.78 -3.69
N ARG A 10 -16.86 -6.09 -4.14
CA ARG A 10 -15.69 -6.31 -3.27
C ARG A 10 -15.34 -5.06 -2.44
N ASP A 11 -15.64 -3.88 -2.97
CA ASP A 11 -15.51 -2.56 -2.37
C ASP A 11 -16.73 -2.14 -1.53
N SER A 12 -17.67 -3.03 -1.25
CA SER A 12 -18.79 -2.71 -0.37
C SER A 12 -18.34 -2.56 1.08
N ALA A 13 -18.95 -1.61 1.81
CA ALA A 13 -18.68 -1.38 3.22
C ALA A 13 -18.83 -2.64 4.09
N LEU A 14 -19.76 -3.54 3.75
CA LEU A 14 -19.95 -4.81 4.45
C LEU A 14 -18.79 -5.78 4.19
N VAL A 15 -18.30 -5.86 2.95
CA VAL A 15 -17.18 -6.75 2.57
C VAL A 15 -15.89 -6.26 3.22
N ARG A 16 -15.65 -4.94 3.23
CA ARG A 16 -14.53 -4.33 3.98
C ARG A 16 -14.62 -4.59 5.48
N ALA A 17 -15.80 -4.46 6.08
CA ALA A 17 -15.99 -4.71 7.51
C ALA A 17 -15.78 -6.18 7.90
N LEU A 18 -16.04 -7.12 6.98
CA LEU A 18 -15.87 -8.56 7.20
C LEU A 18 -14.44 -9.05 6.92
N HIS A 19 -13.76 -8.49 5.92
CA HIS A 19 -12.46 -8.96 5.43
C HIS A 19 -11.29 -8.03 5.77
N GLY A 20 -11.52 -6.88 6.41
CA GLY A 20 -10.46 -5.97 6.82
C GLY A 20 -9.63 -5.46 5.63
N GLU A 21 -8.32 -5.27 5.82
CA GLU A 21 -7.40 -4.83 4.76
C GLU A 21 -7.23 -5.84 3.61
N GLU A 22 -7.62 -7.10 3.78
CA GLU A 22 -7.67 -8.09 2.67
C GLU A 22 -8.75 -7.76 1.62
N ALA A 23 -9.63 -6.80 1.93
CA ALA A 23 -10.60 -6.27 0.98
C ALA A 23 -10.00 -5.28 -0.01
N ASP A 24 -8.85 -4.66 0.29
CA ASP A 24 -8.31 -3.56 -0.51
C ASP A 24 -7.63 -4.06 -1.79
N TRP A 25 -6.84 -5.13 -1.71
CA TRP A 25 -6.23 -5.76 -2.89
C TRP A 25 -6.79 -7.17 -3.14
N GLY A 26 -7.11 -7.44 -4.40
CA GLY A 26 -7.36 -8.79 -4.89
C GLY A 26 -6.11 -9.43 -5.46
N ALA A 27 -6.25 -10.69 -5.87
CA ALA A 27 -5.15 -11.44 -6.46
C ALA A 27 -4.58 -10.75 -7.72
N VAL A 28 -5.42 -10.09 -8.49
CA VAL A 28 -5.00 -9.37 -9.71
C VAL A 28 -4.12 -8.18 -9.33
N GLU A 29 -4.50 -7.41 -8.31
CA GLU A 29 -3.76 -6.24 -7.83
C GLU A 29 -2.39 -6.67 -7.29
N HIS A 30 -2.34 -7.74 -6.49
CA HIS A 30 -1.06 -8.30 -6.02
C HIS A 30 -0.16 -8.77 -7.17
N LEU A 31 -0.72 -9.48 -8.15
CA LEU A 31 0.06 -9.98 -9.30
C LEU A 31 0.52 -8.83 -10.20
N LEU A 32 -0.30 -7.81 -10.41
CA LEU A 32 0.06 -6.65 -11.21
C LEU A 32 1.17 -5.84 -10.54
N ALA A 33 1.08 -5.63 -9.21
CA ALA A 33 2.16 -4.99 -8.46
C ALA A 33 3.48 -5.76 -8.61
N ALA A 34 3.46 -7.10 -8.51
CA ALA A 34 4.65 -7.91 -8.72
C ALA A 34 5.22 -7.77 -10.15
N VAL A 35 4.36 -7.70 -11.17
CA VAL A 35 4.79 -7.44 -12.56
C VAL A 35 5.47 -6.08 -12.67
N VAL A 36 4.88 -5.03 -12.10
CA VAL A 36 5.45 -3.67 -12.12
C VAL A 36 6.83 -3.64 -11.43
N ASP A 37 6.95 -4.27 -10.26
CA ASP A 37 8.22 -4.35 -9.51
C ASP A 37 9.31 -5.04 -10.34
N HIS A 38 8.98 -6.18 -10.96
CA HIS A 38 9.93 -6.92 -11.78
C HIS A 38 10.33 -6.16 -13.05
N LEU A 39 9.41 -5.44 -13.68
CA LEU A 39 9.73 -4.59 -14.83
C LEU A 39 10.64 -3.42 -14.43
N ALA A 40 10.38 -2.78 -13.29
CA ALA A 40 11.22 -1.71 -12.77
C ALA A 40 12.64 -2.20 -12.51
N ILE A 41 12.79 -3.36 -11.84
CA ILE A 41 14.09 -3.99 -11.60
C ILE A 41 14.78 -4.37 -12.91
N GLY A 42 14.06 -4.95 -13.87
CA GLY A 42 14.62 -5.31 -15.17
C GLY A 42 15.18 -4.10 -15.93
N ASN A 43 14.41 -2.99 -15.96
CA ASN A 43 14.84 -1.75 -16.59
C ASN A 43 16.01 -1.10 -15.85
N TRP A 44 16.03 -1.18 -14.52
CA TRP A 44 17.16 -0.71 -13.71
C TRP A 44 18.42 -1.51 -14.04
N LEU A 45 18.37 -2.84 -14.02
CA LEU A 45 19.50 -3.70 -14.39
C LEU A 45 20.00 -3.42 -15.81
N PHE A 46 19.08 -3.26 -16.75
CA PHE A 46 19.42 -2.91 -18.13
C PHE A 46 20.14 -1.55 -18.18
N THR A 47 19.62 -0.53 -17.50
CA THR A 47 20.23 0.80 -17.48
C THR A 47 21.61 0.75 -16.82
N SER A 48 21.72 0.18 -15.62
CA SER A 48 23.00 0.00 -14.90
C SER A 48 24.05 -0.70 -15.75
N ALA A 49 23.66 -1.70 -16.56
CA ALA A 49 24.60 -2.41 -17.44
C ALA A 49 25.05 -1.61 -18.68
N HIS A 50 24.31 -0.57 -19.06
CA HIS A 50 24.52 0.17 -20.32
C HIS A 50 24.74 1.68 -20.12
N SER A 51 24.93 2.15 -18.90
CA SER A 51 25.25 3.56 -18.61
C SER A 51 26.43 3.71 -17.66
N ASP A 52 27.19 4.79 -17.80
CA ASP A 52 28.35 5.10 -16.96
C ASP A 52 27.96 5.55 -15.53
N SER A 53 26.68 5.83 -15.30
CA SER A 53 26.12 6.16 -13.98
C SER A 53 25.10 5.12 -13.57
N GLU A 54 25.19 4.60 -12.36
CA GLU A 54 24.19 3.68 -11.82
C GLU A 54 22.99 4.46 -11.24
N PRO A 55 21.77 4.30 -11.81
CA PRO A 55 20.58 4.96 -11.27
C PRO A 55 20.20 4.36 -9.91
N PRO A 56 19.45 5.10 -9.07
CA PRO A 56 18.96 4.56 -7.80
C PRO A 56 18.09 3.33 -8.04
N ARG A 57 18.22 2.35 -7.14
CA ARG A 57 17.42 1.11 -7.21
C ARG A 57 15.94 1.45 -6.98
N PRO A 58 15.02 0.92 -7.82
CA PRO A 58 13.60 1.22 -7.68
C PRO A 58 13.02 0.59 -6.41
N GLU A 59 12.09 1.33 -5.78
CA GLU A 59 11.29 0.82 -4.67
C GLU A 59 10.09 0.03 -5.19
N PRO A 60 9.72 -1.09 -4.52
CA PRO A 60 8.50 -1.84 -4.84
C PRO A 60 7.22 -1.00 -4.64
N VAL A 61 6.16 -1.36 -5.37
CA VAL A 61 4.82 -0.82 -5.16
C VAL A 61 4.36 -1.16 -3.73
N PRO A 62 3.90 -0.18 -2.93
CA PRO A 62 3.46 -0.42 -1.56
C PRO A 62 2.19 -1.28 -1.54
N ARG A 63 2.21 -2.35 -0.76
CA ARG A 63 1.08 -3.29 -0.62
C ARG A 63 0.27 -2.97 0.63
N PRO A 64 -1.07 -3.12 0.61
CA PRO A 64 -1.87 -3.07 1.84
C PRO A 64 -1.38 -4.12 2.85
N GLY A 65 -1.37 -3.77 4.13
CA GLY A 65 -0.86 -4.63 5.20
C GLY A 65 0.68 -4.77 5.28
N GLU A 66 1.46 -4.33 4.29
CA GLU A 66 2.90 -4.15 4.46
C GLU A 66 3.13 -2.84 5.22
N ALA A 67 3.58 -2.95 6.47
CA ALA A 67 4.06 -1.80 7.21
C ALA A 67 5.23 -1.19 6.43
N ARG A 68 5.00 -0.05 5.78
CA ARG A 68 6.12 0.79 5.36
C ARG A 68 6.87 1.13 6.64
N GLU A 69 8.20 1.10 6.59
CA GLU A 69 8.95 1.97 7.48
C GLU A 69 8.57 3.39 7.06
N GLU A 70 7.42 3.86 7.54
CA GLU A 70 7.16 5.28 7.63
C GLU A 70 8.36 5.81 8.41
N GLU A 71 9.12 6.73 7.80
CA GLU A 71 9.97 7.64 8.56
C GLU A 71 9.15 8.04 9.77
N THR A 72 9.52 7.53 10.94
CA THR A 72 8.70 7.54 12.15
C THR A 72 8.06 8.90 12.26
N ALA A 73 6.78 8.99 11.89
CA ALA A 73 6.02 10.21 12.11
C ALA A 73 6.04 10.33 13.63
N ALA A 74 6.80 11.29 14.13
CA ALA A 74 7.08 11.43 15.54
C ALA A 74 5.74 11.34 16.29
N ASN A 75 5.59 10.31 17.12
CA ASN A 75 4.38 10.15 17.91
C ASN A 75 4.20 11.45 18.71
N PRO A 76 3.09 12.19 18.52
CA PRO A 76 2.90 13.46 19.18
C PRO A 76 2.93 13.24 20.69
N SER A 77 3.62 14.13 21.39
CA SER A 77 3.71 14.11 22.84
C SER A 77 2.30 14.21 23.47
N PRO A 78 2.12 13.71 24.70
CA PRO A 78 0.86 13.88 25.42
C PRO A 78 0.40 15.35 25.55
N GLN A 79 1.33 16.30 25.52
CA GLN A 79 1.01 17.73 25.56
C GLN A 79 0.43 18.24 24.23
N GLU A 80 0.95 17.78 23.10
CA GLU A 80 0.45 18.15 21.76
C GLU A 80 -0.97 17.61 21.53
N LEU A 81 -1.22 16.37 21.97
CA LEU A 81 -2.57 15.79 21.93
C LEU A 81 -3.56 16.56 22.81
N ALA A 82 -3.16 16.92 24.04
CA ALA A 82 -4.01 17.71 24.92
C ALA A 82 -4.32 19.10 24.35
N ALA A 83 -3.36 19.74 23.69
CA ALA A 83 -3.56 21.04 23.05
C ALA A 83 -4.52 20.96 21.85
N PHE A 84 -4.45 19.89 21.05
CA PHE A 84 -5.36 19.67 19.93
C PHE A 84 -6.82 19.49 20.38
N PHE A 85 -7.07 18.63 21.38
CA PHE A 85 -8.43 18.34 21.86
C PHE A 85 -9.00 19.38 22.83
N GLY A 86 -8.14 20.21 23.46
CA GLY A 86 -8.56 21.30 24.34
C GLY A 86 -9.01 22.57 23.63
N GLY A 87 -8.90 22.62 22.29
CA GLY A 87 -9.30 23.76 21.45
C GLY A 87 -10.66 23.62 20.76
N LEU A 88 -11.47 22.61 21.12
CA LEU A 88 -12.85 22.40 20.65
C LEU A 88 -13.89 22.94 21.64
#